data_AF-A0A6G0K139-F1
#
_entry.id   AF-A0A6G0K139-F1
#
_cell.length_a   1.000
_cell.length_b   1.000
_cell.length_c   1.000
_cell.angle_alpha   90.00
_cell.angle_beta   90.00
_cell.angle_gamma   90.00
#
_symmetry.space_group_name_H-M   'P 1'
#
loop_
_entity.id
_entity.type
_entity.pdbx_description
1 polymer ?
#
loop_
_entity_poly.entity_id
_entity_poly.type
_entity_poly.pdbx_seq_one_letter_code
_entity_poly.pdbx_strand_id
1 'polypeptide(L)'
;MLLSQKVLPPGWLFPKRTGRAGQLDPALYLPELITERNVTDLYLDDPWKALDLDSITPLTFDLDRCPPLATITDEFLTLVRDHKQAVWESTHSFPIPRSKQIAEPWAASFYSGRKNRSSHAREKFRAWEERVSELIRRTGCCDLDILLDPGFLRFPQQSEEKTWFPGREALAEGRTAPKSLRSALRDCDQASAWRNHYRTNPGSHPALKIRRLRLMFTSSVPSTL
;
A
#
# COMPACT_ATOMS: atom_id res chain seq x y z
N MET A 1 1.79 -15.69 6.82
CA MET A 1 1.22 -14.33 7.03
C MET A 1 2.34 -13.33 7.35
N LEU A 2 2.33 -12.13 6.76
CA LEU A 2 3.38 -11.10 6.98
C LEU A 2 3.46 -10.70 8.47
N LEU A 3 4.66 -10.42 8.98
CA LEU A 3 4.90 -9.92 10.33
C LEU A 3 4.19 -8.59 10.56
N SER A 4 4.28 -7.65 9.61
CA SER A 4 3.57 -6.37 9.71
C SER A 4 2.07 -6.57 9.86
N GLN A 5 1.49 -7.67 9.35
CA GLN A 5 0.07 -8.00 9.51
C GLN A 5 -0.24 -8.64 10.88
N LYS A 6 0.75 -9.17 11.59
CA LYS A 6 0.59 -9.70 12.95
C LYS A 6 0.64 -8.61 14.01
N VAL A 7 1.50 -7.61 13.79
CA VAL A 7 1.84 -6.60 14.80
C VAL A 7 1.00 -5.33 14.64
N LEU A 8 0.54 -5.04 13.42
CA LEU A 8 -0.27 -3.85 13.15
C LEU A 8 -1.76 -4.21 13.16
N PRO A 9 -2.58 -3.58 14.04
CA PRO A 9 -3.99 -3.88 14.11
C PRO A 9 -4.69 -3.44 12.81
N PRO A 10 -5.66 -4.24 12.30
CA PRO A 10 -6.49 -3.83 11.17
C PRO A 10 -7.17 -2.49 11.44
N GLY A 11 -7.20 -1.61 10.44
CA GLY A 11 -7.78 -0.27 10.60
C GLY A 11 -6.77 0.81 10.94
N TRP A 12 -5.51 0.45 11.21
CA TRP A 12 -4.48 1.44 11.53
C TRP A 12 -3.98 2.20 10.30
N LEU A 13 -3.42 1.50 9.31
CA LEU A 13 -2.96 2.12 8.06
C LEU A 13 -4.07 2.14 7.01
N PHE A 14 -4.74 1.00 6.84
CA PHE A 14 -5.83 0.80 5.89
C PHE A 14 -7.14 0.66 6.65
N PRO A 15 -8.25 1.26 6.16
CA PRO A 15 -9.55 1.13 6.80
C PRO A 15 -9.96 -0.34 6.98
N LYS A 16 -10.72 -0.63 8.03
CA LYS A 16 -11.33 -1.96 8.19
C LYS A 16 -12.35 -2.19 7.08
N ARG A 17 -12.36 -3.40 6.53
CA ARG A 17 -13.32 -3.82 5.51
C ARG A 17 -14.72 -3.92 6.12
N THR A 18 -15.69 -3.28 5.48
CA THR A 18 -17.11 -3.38 5.86
C THR A 18 -17.83 -4.40 4.96
N GLY A 19 -18.39 -5.45 5.55
CA GLY A 19 -19.13 -6.49 4.82
C GLY A 19 -18.29 -7.39 3.91
N ARG A 20 -18.96 -8.33 3.22
CA ARG A 20 -18.32 -9.21 2.23
C ARG A 20 -18.10 -8.40 0.95
N ALA A 21 -16.87 -7.92 0.76
CA ALA A 21 -16.41 -7.13 -0.40
C ALA A 21 -16.49 -5.60 -0.30
N GLY A 22 -16.56 -5.03 0.91
CA GLY A 22 -16.54 -3.57 1.06
C GLY A 22 -17.85 -3.03 0.52
N GLN A 23 -18.94 -3.17 1.29
CA GLN A 23 -20.34 -2.93 0.91
C GLN A 23 -20.46 -2.09 -0.37
N LEU A 24 -20.60 -2.79 -1.50
CA LEU A 24 -20.75 -2.17 -2.80
C LEU A 24 -22.20 -1.69 -2.89
N ASP A 25 -22.38 -0.39 -3.09
CA ASP A 25 -23.61 0.10 -3.70
C ASP A 25 -23.48 -0.11 -5.22
N PRO A 26 -24.27 -1.00 -5.85
CA PRO A 26 -24.21 -1.20 -7.30
C PRO A 26 -24.45 0.09 -8.09
N ALA A 27 -25.15 1.08 -7.52
CA ALA A 27 -25.35 2.39 -8.15
C ALA A 27 -24.07 3.23 -8.23
N LEU A 28 -23.04 2.89 -7.45
CA LEU A 28 -21.77 3.63 -7.36
C LEU A 28 -20.62 2.86 -8.03
N TYR A 29 -20.91 2.01 -9.01
CA TYR A 29 -19.90 1.21 -9.69
C TYR A 29 -20.13 1.18 -11.21
N LEU A 30 -19.07 1.47 -11.96
CA LEU A 30 -19.08 1.49 -13.43
C LEU A 30 -18.26 0.31 -13.97
N PRO A 31 -18.83 -0.91 -14.03
CA PRO A 31 -18.15 -2.09 -14.59
C PRO A 31 -17.75 -1.92 -16.06
N GLU A 32 -18.43 -1.05 -16.81
CA GLU A 32 -18.14 -0.70 -18.20
C GLU A 32 -16.78 -0.02 -18.38
N LEU A 33 -16.19 0.53 -17.31
CA LEU A 33 -14.82 1.05 -17.35
C LEU A 33 -13.76 -0.05 -17.39
N ILE A 34 -14.12 -1.29 -17.02
CA ILE A 34 -13.21 -2.43 -16.98
C ILE A 34 -13.12 -3.05 -18.38
N THR A 35 -12.47 -2.36 -19.31
CA THR A 35 -12.14 -2.86 -20.65
C THR A 35 -10.65 -3.09 -20.80
N GLU A 36 -10.25 -3.95 -21.75
CA GLU A 36 -8.84 -4.20 -22.03
C GLU A 36 -8.07 -2.91 -22.31
N ARG A 37 -8.66 -2.04 -23.15
CA ARG A 37 -8.09 -0.74 -23.49
C ARG A 37 -7.92 0.14 -22.26
N ASN A 38 -8.95 0.34 -21.45
CA ASN A 38 -8.86 1.21 -20.28
C ASN A 38 -7.86 0.67 -19.24
N VAL A 39 -7.79 -0.65 -19.06
CA VAL A 39 -6.83 -1.28 -18.14
C VAL A 39 -5.40 -1.13 -18.67
N THR A 40 -5.20 -1.34 -19.97
CA THR A 40 -3.90 -1.17 -20.63
C THR A 40 -3.44 0.29 -20.54
N ASP A 41 -4.30 1.24 -20.91
CA ASP A 41 -4.01 2.68 -20.85
C ASP A 41 -3.65 3.12 -19.42
N LEU A 42 -4.35 2.58 -18.41
CA LEU A 42 -4.02 2.84 -17.02
C LEU A 42 -2.63 2.33 -16.64
N TYR A 43 -2.27 1.11 -17.05
CA TYR A 43 -0.99 0.49 -16.67
C TYR A 43 0.20 1.11 -17.41
N LEU A 44 -0.01 1.64 -18.62
CA LEU A 44 1.00 2.39 -19.37
C LEU A 44 1.44 3.68 -18.66
N ASP A 45 0.61 4.23 -17.78
CA ASP A 45 0.96 5.42 -16.99
C ASP A 45 1.84 5.11 -15.77
N ASP A 46 2.14 3.83 -15.51
CA ASP A 46 2.84 3.37 -14.31
C ASP A 46 2.24 3.95 -13.00
N PRO A 47 0.95 3.70 -12.69
CA PRO A 47 0.25 4.38 -11.58
C PRO A 47 0.88 4.10 -10.21
N TRP A 48 1.64 3.01 -10.08
CA TRP A 48 2.42 2.69 -8.89
C TRP A 48 3.59 3.63 -8.62
N LYS A 49 3.96 4.54 -9.53
CA LYS A 49 4.92 5.64 -9.25
C LYS A 49 4.41 6.56 -8.13
N ALA A 50 3.10 6.58 -7.87
CA ALA A 50 2.54 7.25 -6.69
C ALA A 50 3.09 6.72 -5.35
N LEU A 51 3.72 5.53 -5.34
CA LEU A 51 4.35 4.92 -4.15
C LEU A 51 5.85 5.21 -4.02
N ASP A 52 6.43 6.05 -4.89
CA ASP A 52 7.86 6.36 -4.84
C ASP A 52 8.24 7.02 -3.50
N LEU A 53 9.46 6.74 -3.04
CA LEU A 53 9.93 7.10 -1.69
C LEU A 53 10.35 8.56 -1.55
N ASP A 54 10.61 9.23 -2.68
CA ASP A 54 11.07 10.61 -2.73
C ASP A 54 10.09 11.61 -2.10
N SER A 55 8.82 11.22 -1.93
CA SER A 55 7.77 12.06 -1.35
C SER A 55 7.63 11.94 0.18
N ILE A 56 8.45 11.12 0.86
CA ILE A 56 8.29 10.89 2.30
C ILE A 56 9.61 10.92 3.07
N THR A 57 9.62 11.65 4.17
CA THR A 57 10.73 11.65 5.13
C THR A 57 10.46 10.59 6.20
N PRO A 58 11.33 9.59 6.36
CA PRO A 58 11.19 8.64 7.45
C PRO A 58 11.28 9.32 8.82
N LEU A 59 10.53 8.82 9.79
CA LEU A 59 10.49 9.30 11.19
C LEU A 59 11.46 8.56 12.11
N THR A 60 11.67 7.26 11.88
CA THR A 60 12.47 6.38 12.76
C THR A 60 13.83 6.02 12.18
N PHE A 61 14.09 6.31 10.91
CA PHE A 61 15.34 5.92 10.26
C PHE A 61 16.37 7.05 10.36
N ASP A 62 17.09 7.08 11.48
CA ASP A 62 18.39 7.74 11.51
C ASP A 62 19.47 6.70 11.20
N LEU A 63 19.85 6.60 9.92
CA LEU A 63 20.86 5.66 9.43
C LEU A 63 22.24 5.93 10.05
N ASP A 64 22.52 7.18 10.43
CA ASP A 64 23.78 7.58 11.05
C ASP A 64 23.87 7.04 12.50
N ARG A 65 22.73 6.78 13.14
CA ARG A 65 22.65 6.29 14.53
C ARG A 65 22.53 4.79 14.66
N CYS A 66 22.19 4.07 13.60
CA CYS A 66 22.05 2.63 13.64
C CYS A 66 22.53 1.97 12.35
N PRO A 67 23.86 1.83 12.15
CA PRO A 67 24.43 1.19 10.96
C PRO A 67 23.85 -0.19 10.61
N PRO A 68 23.47 -1.07 11.57
CA PRO A 68 22.83 -2.34 11.24
C PRO A 68 21.47 -2.19 10.51
N LEU A 69 20.79 -1.05 10.64
CA LEU A 69 19.54 -0.76 9.92
C LEU A 69 19.79 -0.36 8.46
N ALA A 70 21.01 0.06 8.09
CA ALA A 70 21.34 0.44 6.72
C ALA A 70 21.11 -0.72 5.74
N THR A 71 21.63 -1.92 6.06
CA THR A 71 21.43 -3.11 5.22
C THR A 71 19.95 -3.44 5.02
N ILE A 72 19.16 -3.42 6.10
CA ILE A 72 17.72 -3.68 6.02
C ILE A 72 17.00 -2.63 5.18
N THR A 73 17.43 -1.37 5.30
CA THR A 73 16.89 -0.25 4.55
C THR A 73 17.19 -0.44 3.07
N ASP A 74 18.44 -0.69 2.68
CA ASP A 74 18.83 -0.91 1.27
C ASP A 74 18.09 -2.09 0.64
N GLU A 75 17.94 -3.19 1.40
CA GLU A 75 17.13 -4.34 0.97
C GLU A 75 15.66 -3.94 0.79
N PHE A 76 15.10 -3.13 1.69
CA PHE A 76 13.73 -2.66 1.60
C PHE A 76 13.54 -1.72 0.39
N LEU A 77 14.47 -0.79 0.14
CA LEU A 77 14.43 0.11 -1.01
C LEU A 77 14.43 -0.68 -2.32
N THR A 78 15.28 -1.71 -2.41
CA THR A 78 15.33 -2.65 -3.55
C THR A 78 14.00 -3.39 -3.70
N LEU A 79 13.48 -3.92 -2.60
CA LEU A 79 12.23 -4.67 -2.56
C LEU A 79 11.03 -3.82 -3.02
N VAL A 80 10.96 -2.56 -2.56
CA VAL A 80 9.91 -1.61 -2.99
C VAL A 80 10.05 -1.29 -4.46
N ARG A 81 11.26 -0.98 -4.95
CA ARG A 81 11.50 -0.69 -6.36
C ARG A 81 11.00 -1.84 -7.26
N ASP A 82 11.30 -3.08 -6.89
CA ASP A 82 11.03 -4.26 -7.72
C ASP A 82 9.56 -4.73 -7.61
N HIS A 83 8.83 -4.32 -6.56
CA HIS A 83 7.48 -4.83 -6.28
C HIS A 83 6.41 -3.77 -5.99
N LYS A 84 6.70 -2.47 -6.18
CA LYS A 84 5.72 -1.37 -5.97
C LYS A 84 4.43 -1.55 -6.76
N GLN A 85 4.50 -2.10 -7.98
CA GLN A 85 3.31 -2.44 -8.76
C GLN A 85 2.38 -3.38 -7.98
N ALA A 86 2.91 -4.46 -7.41
CA ALA A 86 2.11 -5.44 -6.67
C ALA A 86 1.51 -4.86 -5.38
N VAL A 87 2.23 -3.94 -4.72
CA VAL A 87 1.73 -3.21 -3.55
C VAL A 87 0.59 -2.29 -3.96
N TRP A 88 0.77 -1.48 -5.00
CA TRP A 88 -0.26 -0.57 -5.52
C TRP A 88 -1.52 -1.33 -5.95
N GLU A 89 -1.36 -2.45 -6.67
CA GLU A 89 -2.47 -3.32 -7.06
C GLU A 89 -3.23 -3.90 -5.87
N SER A 90 -2.59 -4.00 -4.70
CA SER A 90 -3.20 -4.53 -3.49
C SER A 90 -4.09 -3.52 -2.76
N THR A 91 -3.90 -2.21 -2.98
CA THR A 91 -4.75 -1.13 -2.47
C THR A 91 -5.74 -0.60 -3.51
N HIS A 92 -5.53 -0.93 -4.80
CA HIS A 92 -6.36 -0.53 -5.95
C HIS A 92 -6.98 -1.72 -6.67
N SER A 93 -7.33 -2.78 -5.95
CA SER A 93 -7.90 -3.97 -6.58
C SER A 93 -9.35 -3.71 -6.99
N PHE A 94 -9.63 -3.59 -8.28
CA PHE A 94 -11.01 -3.54 -8.77
C PHE A 94 -11.60 -4.92 -9.10
N PRO A 95 -12.92 -5.14 -8.92
CA PRO A 95 -13.57 -6.41 -9.24
C PRO A 95 -13.54 -6.75 -10.74
N ILE A 96 -13.25 -8.01 -11.05
CA ILE A 96 -13.40 -8.55 -12.41
C ILE A 96 -14.32 -9.78 -12.28
N PRO A 97 -15.61 -9.67 -12.66
CA PRO A 97 -16.57 -10.76 -12.51
C PRO A 97 -16.11 -12.04 -13.22
N ARG A 98 -16.46 -13.20 -12.65
CA ARG A 98 -16.11 -14.49 -13.25
C ARG A 98 -16.68 -14.65 -14.65
N SER A 99 -17.89 -14.14 -14.90
CA SER A 99 -18.49 -14.11 -16.24
C SER A 99 -17.60 -13.40 -17.25
N LYS A 100 -17.02 -12.26 -16.88
CA LYS A 100 -16.08 -11.51 -17.72
C LYS A 100 -14.76 -12.24 -17.93
N GLN A 101 -14.23 -12.90 -16.89
CA GLN A 101 -13.03 -13.74 -17.02
C GLN A 101 -13.27 -14.93 -17.97
N ILE A 102 -14.48 -15.49 -18.02
CA ILE A 102 -14.84 -16.57 -18.95
C ILE A 102 -15.02 -16.02 -20.36
N ALA A 103 -15.68 -14.88 -20.50
CA ALA A 103 -15.99 -14.29 -21.80
C ALA A 103 -14.77 -13.68 -22.51
N GLU A 104 -13.80 -13.15 -21.74
CA GLU A 104 -12.72 -12.33 -22.28
C GLU A 104 -11.34 -12.83 -21.81
N PRO A 105 -10.50 -13.38 -22.71
CA PRO A 105 -9.19 -13.94 -22.36
C PRO A 105 -8.24 -12.96 -21.67
N TRP A 106 -8.27 -11.68 -22.06
CA TRP A 106 -7.45 -10.63 -21.44
C TRP A 106 -7.80 -10.47 -19.94
N ALA A 107 -9.08 -10.58 -19.58
CA ALA A 107 -9.56 -10.36 -18.22
C ALA A 107 -9.12 -11.48 -17.28
N ALA A 108 -9.15 -12.73 -17.74
CA ALA A 108 -8.62 -13.88 -17.00
C ALA A 108 -7.09 -13.79 -16.83
N SER A 109 -6.37 -13.45 -17.91
CA SER A 109 -4.91 -13.30 -17.91
C SER A 109 -4.47 -12.17 -16.97
N PHE A 110 -5.17 -11.05 -17.00
CA PHE A 110 -4.90 -9.92 -16.13
C PHE A 110 -5.19 -10.23 -14.66
N TYR A 111 -6.34 -10.85 -14.36
CA TYR A 111 -6.70 -11.24 -13.00
C TYR A 111 -5.69 -12.22 -12.38
N SER A 112 -5.30 -13.26 -13.13
CA SER A 112 -4.30 -14.23 -12.70
C SER A 112 -2.91 -13.61 -12.57
N GLY A 113 -2.50 -12.78 -13.53
CA GLY A 113 -1.24 -12.04 -13.49
C GLY A 113 -1.11 -11.15 -12.24
N ARG A 114 -2.15 -10.38 -11.91
CA ARG A 114 -2.21 -9.58 -10.68
C ARG A 114 -2.07 -10.46 -9.44
N LYS A 115 -2.80 -11.58 -9.37
CA LYS A 115 -2.71 -12.51 -8.23
C LYS A 115 -1.30 -13.09 -8.08
N ASN A 116 -0.66 -13.48 -9.19
CA ASN A 116 0.68 -14.04 -9.19
C ASN A 116 1.74 -13.02 -8.74
N ARG A 117 1.71 -11.80 -9.31
CA ARG A 117 2.57 -10.68 -8.85
C ARG A 117 2.41 -10.43 -7.36
N SER A 118 1.16 -10.35 -6.90
CA SER A 118 0.83 -10.09 -5.50
C SER A 118 1.25 -11.23 -4.56
N SER A 119 1.21 -12.49 -5.02
CA SER A 119 1.72 -13.63 -4.25
C SER A 119 3.24 -13.60 -4.14
N HIS A 120 3.92 -13.40 -5.26
CA HIS A 120 5.38 -13.36 -5.32
C HIS A 120 5.95 -12.20 -4.49
N ALA A 121 5.39 -10.99 -4.64
CA ALA A 121 5.80 -9.85 -3.83
C ALA A 121 5.60 -10.09 -2.33
N ARG A 122 4.46 -10.67 -1.91
CA ARG A 122 4.22 -11.01 -0.49
C ARG A 122 5.22 -12.03 0.06
N GLU A 123 5.72 -12.94 -0.76
CA GLU A 123 6.78 -13.87 -0.38
C GLU A 123 8.09 -13.13 -0.11
N LYS A 124 8.49 -12.22 -1.00
CA LYS A 124 9.70 -11.40 -0.84
C LYS A 124 9.63 -10.46 0.36
N PHE A 125 8.48 -9.81 0.58
CA PHE A 125 8.22 -8.99 1.77
C PHE A 125 8.28 -9.81 3.06
N ARG A 126 7.75 -11.05 3.06
CA ARG A 126 7.86 -11.96 4.20
C ARG A 126 9.31 -12.25 4.55
N ALA A 127 10.12 -12.63 3.56
CA ALA A 127 11.51 -12.97 3.78
C ALA A 127 12.30 -11.77 4.35
N TRP A 128 12.04 -10.57 3.86
CA TRP A 128 12.63 -9.34 4.39
C TRP A 128 12.17 -9.06 5.84
N GLU A 129 10.87 -9.15 6.15
CA GLU A 129 10.36 -8.96 7.52
C GLU A 129 10.91 -9.99 8.54
N GLU A 130 11.18 -11.22 8.09
CA GLU A 130 11.83 -12.25 8.89
C GLU A 130 13.29 -11.87 9.22
N ARG A 131 14.02 -11.29 8.26
CA ARG A 131 15.37 -10.74 8.51
C ARG A 131 15.35 -9.54 9.47
N VAL A 132 14.34 -8.66 9.36
CA VAL A 132 14.13 -7.56 10.32
C VAL A 132 13.94 -8.09 11.73
N SER A 133 13.10 -9.11 11.90
CA SER A 133 12.86 -9.74 13.20
C SER A 133 14.14 -10.36 13.78
N GLU A 134 14.93 -11.01 12.93
CA GLU A 134 16.22 -11.60 13.32
C GLU A 134 17.20 -10.54 13.80
N LEU A 135 17.35 -9.43 13.06
CA LEU A 135 18.24 -8.35 13.45
C LEU A 135 17.85 -7.76 14.80
N ILE A 136 16.57 -7.42 14.97
CA ILE A 136 16.00 -6.88 16.22
C ILE A 136 16.36 -7.79 17.39
N ARG A 137 16.11 -9.10 17.26
CA ARG A 137 16.37 -10.06 18.35
C ARG A 137 17.85 -10.26 18.64
N ARG A 138 18.72 -10.23 17.62
CA ARG A 138 20.18 -10.44 17.82
C ARG A 138 20.87 -9.23 18.43
N THR A 139 20.46 -8.03 18.04
CA THR A 139 21.22 -6.81 18.33
C THR A 139 20.54 -5.91 19.35
N GLY A 140 19.21 -6.05 19.51
CA GLY A 140 18.42 -5.09 20.27
C GLY A 140 18.46 -3.67 19.68
N CYS A 141 18.95 -3.50 18.45
CA CYS A 141 19.27 -2.19 17.88
C CYS A 141 18.04 -1.35 17.57
N CYS A 142 16.86 -1.98 17.47
CA CYS A 142 15.57 -1.37 17.19
C CYS A 142 14.43 -2.28 17.65
N ASP A 143 13.21 -1.75 17.69
CA ASP A 143 12.00 -2.51 17.94
C ASP A 143 11.14 -2.63 16.66
N LEU A 144 9.96 -3.24 16.78
CA LEU A 144 9.06 -3.47 15.64
C LEU A 144 8.32 -2.21 15.18
N ASP A 145 8.46 -1.11 15.91
CA ASP A 145 7.87 0.18 15.54
C ASP A 145 8.46 0.76 14.26
N ILE A 146 9.64 0.29 13.83
CA ILE A 146 10.19 0.61 12.50
C ILE A 146 9.15 0.33 11.41
N LEU A 147 8.33 -0.73 11.53
CA LEU A 147 7.28 -1.07 10.56
C LEU A 147 6.10 -0.08 10.54
N LEU A 148 6.04 0.86 11.50
CA LEU A 148 5.07 1.96 11.52
C LEU A 148 5.54 3.17 10.73
N ASP A 149 6.81 3.22 10.32
CA ASP A 149 7.38 4.38 9.66
C ASP A 149 6.68 4.66 8.31
N PRO A 150 6.39 5.94 7.98
CA PRO A 150 5.74 6.29 6.72
C PRO A 150 6.52 5.83 5.46
N GLY A 151 7.84 5.66 5.57
CA GLY A 151 8.69 5.12 4.52
C GLY A 151 8.32 3.68 4.12
N PHE A 152 7.71 2.89 5.02
CA PHE A 152 7.38 1.50 4.72
C PHE A 152 6.10 1.34 3.91
N LEU A 153 6.19 0.45 2.93
CA LEU A 153 5.06 -0.08 2.20
C LEU A 153 4.65 -1.40 2.84
N ARG A 154 3.34 -1.64 2.91
CA ARG A 154 2.76 -2.91 3.37
C ARG A 154 1.58 -3.33 2.52
N PHE A 155 1.27 -4.62 2.57
CA PHE A 155 0.07 -5.19 1.96
C PHE A 155 -1.13 -5.14 2.93
N PRO A 156 -2.35 -4.79 2.45
CA PRO A 156 -3.56 -4.89 3.24
C PRO A 156 -3.82 -6.31 3.75
N GLN A 157 -4.36 -6.39 4.96
CA GLN A 157 -4.90 -7.60 5.56
C GLN A 157 -6.22 -8.00 4.91
N GLN A 158 -6.65 -9.24 5.15
CA GLN A 158 -7.95 -9.72 4.65
C GLN A 158 -9.15 -8.94 5.23
N SER A 159 -8.98 -8.44 6.46
CA SER A 159 -9.93 -7.62 7.22
C SER A 159 -9.82 -6.12 6.90
N GLU A 160 -8.93 -5.72 6.01
CA GLU A 160 -8.74 -4.33 5.58
C GLU A 160 -9.31 -4.10 4.18
N GLU A 161 -9.68 -2.85 3.90
CA GLU A 161 -10.18 -2.45 2.60
C GLU A 161 -9.07 -2.49 1.55
N LYS A 162 -9.42 -2.97 0.37
CA LYS A 162 -8.54 -3.11 -0.79
C LYS A 162 -9.25 -2.92 -2.11
N THR A 163 -10.58 -2.92 -2.07
CA THR A 163 -11.43 -2.92 -3.23
C THR A 163 -11.58 -1.48 -3.72
N TRP A 164 -11.34 -1.29 -5.00
CA TRP A 164 -11.62 -0.04 -5.67
C TRP A 164 -12.78 -0.28 -6.64
N PHE A 165 -13.78 0.58 -6.59
CA PHE A 165 -14.93 0.54 -7.49
C PHE A 165 -14.87 1.76 -8.39
N PRO A 166 -14.30 1.66 -9.60
CA PRO A 166 -14.19 2.79 -10.51
C PRO A 166 -15.53 3.49 -10.72
N GLY A 167 -15.52 4.81 -10.56
CA GLY A 167 -16.71 5.66 -10.66
C GLY A 167 -17.37 6.01 -9.33
N ARG A 168 -17.07 5.28 -8.24
CA ARG A 168 -17.72 5.48 -6.92
C ARG A 168 -17.67 6.92 -6.46
N GLU A 169 -16.50 7.52 -6.46
CA GLU A 169 -16.27 8.86 -5.91
C GLU A 169 -17.04 9.92 -6.72
N ALA A 170 -17.00 9.84 -8.06
CA ALA A 170 -17.75 10.74 -8.93
C ALA A 170 -19.26 10.61 -8.78
N LEU A 171 -19.78 9.37 -8.75
CA LEU A 171 -21.20 9.11 -8.66
C LEU A 171 -21.77 9.48 -7.29
N ALA A 172 -21.02 9.23 -6.22
CA ALA A 172 -21.42 9.60 -4.86
C ALA A 172 -21.60 11.12 -4.68
N GLU A 173 -20.85 11.91 -5.45
CA GLU A 173 -20.91 13.37 -5.46
C GLU A 173 -21.89 13.94 -6.51
N GLY A 174 -22.59 13.07 -7.25
CA GLY A 174 -23.50 13.49 -8.33
C GLY A 174 -22.78 14.12 -9.54
N ARG A 175 -21.47 13.89 -9.68
CA ARG A 175 -20.69 14.36 -10.84
C ARG A 175 -20.93 13.47 -12.05
N THR A 176 -20.55 13.99 -13.23
CA THR A 176 -20.55 13.19 -14.47
C THR A 176 -19.67 11.96 -14.33
N ALA A 177 -20.17 10.80 -14.78
CA ALA A 177 -19.45 9.54 -14.75
C ALA A 177 -18.08 9.67 -15.47
N PRO A 178 -16.98 9.20 -14.86
CA PRO A 178 -15.68 9.20 -15.51
C PRO A 178 -15.71 8.32 -16.76
N LYS A 179 -14.99 8.75 -17.80
CA LYS A 179 -14.91 8.02 -19.09
C LYS A 179 -13.74 7.06 -19.18
N SER A 180 -12.83 7.08 -18.21
CA SER A 180 -11.61 6.26 -18.19
C SER A 180 -11.21 5.88 -16.77
N LEU A 181 -10.47 4.77 -16.64
CA LEU A 181 -9.91 4.36 -15.35
C LEU A 181 -8.92 5.37 -14.78
N ARG A 182 -8.18 6.09 -15.64
CA ARG A 182 -7.28 7.17 -15.21
C ARG A 182 -8.03 8.28 -14.47
N SER A 183 -9.20 8.70 -14.98
CA SER A 183 -10.01 9.72 -14.31
C SER A 183 -10.59 9.19 -13.00
N ALA A 184 -11.12 7.97 -13.00
CA ALA A 184 -11.63 7.36 -11.79
C ALA A 184 -10.53 7.14 -10.72
N LEU A 185 -9.30 6.87 -11.13
CA LEU A 185 -8.17 6.70 -10.21
C LEU A 185 -7.85 8.00 -9.49
N ARG A 186 -7.82 9.14 -10.20
CA ARG A 186 -7.56 10.44 -9.56
C ARG A 186 -8.59 10.76 -8.48
N ASP A 187 -9.87 10.54 -8.77
CA ASP A 187 -10.94 10.77 -7.81
C ASP A 187 -10.77 9.86 -6.57
N CYS A 188 -10.42 8.59 -6.80
CA CYS A 188 -10.18 7.58 -5.78
C CYS A 188 -9.00 7.93 -4.86
N ASP A 189 -7.88 8.38 -5.44
CA ASP A 189 -6.66 8.74 -4.72
C ASP A 189 -6.85 10.04 -3.93
N GLN A 190 -7.60 11.00 -4.48
CA GLN A 190 -7.97 12.23 -3.80
C GLN A 190 -8.90 11.97 -2.60
N ALA A 191 -9.87 11.06 -2.76
CA ALA A 191 -10.82 10.72 -1.71
C ALA A 191 -10.19 9.89 -0.57
N SER A 192 -9.11 9.17 -0.83
CA SER A 192 -8.56 8.19 0.10
C SER A 192 -7.03 8.12 0.07
N ALA A 193 -6.38 8.99 0.85
CA ALA A 193 -4.92 9.06 0.95
C ALA A 193 -4.25 7.70 1.30
N TRP A 194 -4.93 6.83 2.05
CA TRP A 194 -4.41 5.50 2.41
C TRP A 194 -4.12 4.60 1.22
N ARG A 195 -4.78 4.82 0.06
CA ARG A 195 -4.62 3.97 -1.13
C ARG A 195 -3.21 4.05 -1.71
N ASN A 196 -2.60 5.22 -1.61
CA ASN A 196 -1.20 5.46 -1.96
C ASN A 196 -0.31 5.52 -0.72
N HIS A 197 -0.64 4.79 0.36
CA HIS A 197 0.15 4.79 1.61
C HIS A 197 0.45 6.21 2.14
N TYR A 198 -0.51 7.14 1.94
CA TYR A 198 -0.40 8.55 2.27
C TYR A 198 0.72 9.31 1.53
N ARG A 199 1.30 8.78 0.45
CA ARG A 199 2.36 9.44 -0.33
C ARG A 199 1.92 10.74 -0.99
N THR A 200 0.64 10.87 -1.31
CA THR A 200 0.05 12.10 -1.86
C THR A 200 -0.33 13.12 -0.78
N ASN A 201 -0.40 12.70 0.49
CA ASN A 201 -0.64 13.58 1.63
C ASN A 201 0.15 13.10 2.87
N PRO A 202 1.50 13.22 2.86
CA PRO A 202 2.35 12.65 3.92
C PRO A 202 2.01 13.17 5.32
N GLY A 203 1.58 14.43 5.42
CA GLY A 203 1.19 15.06 6.69
C GLY A 203 -0.03 14.42 7.38
N SER A 204 -0.79 13.58 6.66
CA SER A 204 -1.94 12.85 7.21
C SER A 204 -1.62 11.41 7.65
N HIS A 205 -0.38 10.95 7.48
CA HIS A 205 0.00 9.59 7.82
C HIS A 205 -0.21 9.29 9.32
N PRO A 206 -0.85 8.15 9.69
CA PRO A 206 -1.21 7.86 11.08
C PRO A 206 -0.02 7.76 12.03
N ALA A 207 1.16 7.37 11.53
CA ALA A 207 2.40 7.33 12.31
C ALA A 207 2.79 8.68 12.92
N LEU A 208 2.42 9.81 12.29
CA LEU A 208 2.71 11.15 12.81
C LEU A 208 2.02 11.43 14.15
N LYS A 209 0.99 10.65 14.50
CA LYS A 209 0.27 10.72 15.78
C LYS A 209 0.95 9.89 16.88
N ILE A 210 1.90 9.03 16.53
CA ILE A 210 2.58 8.13 17.47
C ILE A 210 3.84 8.84 17.98
N ARG A 211 3.72 9.51 19.14
CA ARG A 211 4.81 10.33 19.72
C ARG A 211 6.13 9.57 19.88
N ARG A 212 6.08 8.30 20.28
CA ARG A 212 7.29 7.49 20.52
C ARG A 212 8.13 7.30 19.26
N LEU A 213 7.55 7.26 18.05
CA LEU A 213 8.32 7.11 16.81
C LEU A 213 9.34 8.23 16.60
N ARG A 214 9.01 9.46 17.02
CA ARG A 214 9.93 10.62 16.94
C ARG A 214 11.04 10.59 17.99
N LEU A 215 10.89 9.75 19.01
CA LEU A 215 11.82 9.61 20.13
C LEU A 215 12.60 8.29 20.05
N MET A 216 12.25 7.40 19.11
CA MET A 216 13.00 6.19 18.82
C MET A 216 14.30 6.59 18.11
N PHE A 217 15.42 6.00 18.53
CA PHE A 217 16.75 6.28 18.00
C PHE A 217 17.26 7.72 18.23
N THR A 218 16.66 8.47 19.17
CA THR A 218 17.37 9.62 19.72
C THR A 218 18.63 9.10 20.41
N SER A 219 19.82 9.49 19.95
CA SER A 219 21.04 9.30 20.74
C SER A 219 20.71 9.75 22.16
N SER A 220 21.01 8.91 23.15
CA SER A 220 21.10 9.36 24.53
C SER A 220 22.25 10.36 24.57
N VAL A 221 21.98 11.60 24.19
CA VAL A 221 22.87 12.71 24.52
C VAL A 221 22.90 12.69 26.05
N PRO A 222 24.07 12.51 26.69
CA PRO A 222 24.15 12.70 28.12
C PRO A 222 23.71 14.15 28.36
N SER A 223 22.67 14.35 29.17
CA SER A 223 22.30 15.67 29.64
C SER A 223 23.54 16.35 30.19
N THR A 224 24.11 17.26 29.40
CA THR A 224 25.12 18.20 29.85
C THR A 224 24.41 19.53 29.82
N LEU A 225 23.76 19.82 30.95
CA LEU A 225 23.73 21.08 31.68
C LEU A 225 22.94 20.85 32.98
#